data_AF-A0A560AP47-F1
#
_entry.id   AF-A0A560AP47-F1
#
_cell.length_a   1.000
_cell.length_b   1.000
_cell.length_c   1.000
_cell.angle_alpha   90.00
_cell.angle_beta   90.00
_cell.angle_gamma   90.00
#
_symmetry.space_group_name_H-M   'P 1'
#
loop_
_entity.id
_entity.type
_entity.pdbx_description
1 polymer ?
#
loop_
_entity_poly.entity_id
_entity_poly.type
_entity_poly.pdbx_seq_one_letter_code
_entity_poly.pdbx_strand_id
1 'polypeptide(L)'
;MAIWVSYTQSGYEGGGQSLATNTRLILSRDGNTSSPASVKWRIEGTGLNPADAEDFGGTFPSGTLEFAPFQSATLDIPIRDDDIIEPNEEFTIIFYDPIGDTLADYLTNGAIKMTIANDDALASIKSYNGDSPEGDSGKKFIYFYIELSTSTGKPVSVDWALTGTGANPVDAADFGGTLPSGTVTLVGWETSRMFMVEVSGDTTVEPDETYTITLSNPNGVALGTTTATGTIRNDDTTLSIAALDATKAEGSSGSTAYTFEVTRAGNIEGNSTASYAVTGTGANPADAADFGGTLPSDTVSFAPGETRKVITINVSGDSTLEGNETFAVTLTNLRYAPIATATATGTIVNDDIEPTRRLAITSGGTSREVEMQAYSGPVSWLQNMHIGADVSEAMHGTDLADFINTLGGDDAIDGGKGDDVLDGGLGSNFLTGGSGVDTFFVDGRGNGVTWSTVTDLEKGEWVTCWGWKEGTSKLTWAEMSGADGYKGATAHIDLDANGSIDMSMTISSKYSAAVLATPGQVGDASYLAFTLA
;
A
#
# COMPACT_ATOMS: atom_id res chain seq x y z
N MET A 1 -55.15 -32.73 -74.93
CA MET A 1 -54.85 -33.42 -73.68
C MET A 1 -53.42 -33.06 -73.38
N ALA A 2 -53.14 -32.58 -72.18
CA ALA A 2 -51.81 -32.15 -71.79
C ALA A 2 -51.46 -32.63 -70.37
N ILE A 3 -50.20 -33.02 -70.20
CA ILE A 3 -49.55 -33.14 -68.89
C ILE A 3 -49.21 -31.72 -68.41
N TRP A 4 -49.59 -31.39 -67.17
CA TRP A 4 -49.37 -30.09 -66.53
C TRP A 4 -48.98 -30.28 -65.05
N VAL A 5 -48.33 -29.28 -64.44
CA VAL A 5 -47.84 -29.32 -63.06
C VAL A 5 -48.72 -28.45 -62.16
N SER A 6 -49.21 -29.03 -61.07
CA SER A 6 -50.15 -28.36 -60.17
C SER A 6 -49.51 -27.79 -58.89
N TYR A 7 -48.26 -28.14 -58.58
CA TYR A 7 -47.56 -27.65 -57.41
C TYR A 7 -46.03 -27.79 -57.53
N THR A 8 -45.30 -26.74 -57.14
CA THR A 8 -43.83 -26.73 -56.97
C THR A 8 -43.50 -26.30 -55.55
N GLN A 9 -42.79 -27.13 -54.80
CA GLN A 9 -42.14 -26.71 -53.56
C GLN A 9 -40.67 -26.42 -53.88
N SER A 10 -40.17 -25.23 -53.55
CA SER A 10 -38.74 -24.91 -53.60
C SER A 10 -37.97 -25.85 -52.66
N GLY A 11 -36.97 -26.56 -53.19
CA GLY A 11 -36.02 -27.31 -52.38
C GLY A 11 -35.19 -26.37 -51.53
N TYR A 12 -34.94 -26.78 -50.30
CA TYR A 12 -33.84 -26.29 -49.47
C TYR A 12 -32.92 -27.49 -49.24
N GLU A 13 -31.65 -27.25 -48.93
CA GLU A 13 -30.76 -28.30 -48.42
C GLU A 13 -31.22 -28.85 -47.05
N GLY A 14 -32.06 -28.13 -46.30
CA GLY A 14 -32.43 -28.51 -44.93
C GLY A 14 -33.65 -29.46 -44.83
N GLY A 15 -33.76 -30.38 -43.85
CA GLY A 15 -32.91 -30.72 -42.72
C GLY A 15 -33.68 -31.68 -41.78
N GLY A 16 -32.96 -32.56 -41.08
CA GLY A 16 -33.50 -33.42 -40.02
C GLY A 16 -33.60 -34.90 -40.40
N GLN A 17 -32.85 -35.71 -39.64
CA GLN A 17 -32.86 -37.18 -39.60
C GLN A 17 -34.16 -37.81 -40.15
N SER A 18 -34.05 -38.56 -41.26
CA SER A 18 -35.08 -39.42 -41.87
C SER A 18 -35.99 -38.87 -43.00
N LEU A 19 -35.78 -37.66 -43.53
CA LEU A 19 -36.42 -37.27 -44.79
C LEU A 19 -35.35 -36.80 -45.76
N ALA A 20 -35.16 -37.56 -46.85
CA ALA A 20 -34.47 -37.02 -48.01
C ALA A 20 -35.13 -35.68 -48.37
N THR A 21 -34.34 -34.62 -48.54
CA THR A 21 -34.73 -33.29 -49.00
C THR A 21 -35.12 -33.34 -50.46
N ASN A 22 -36.13 -34.16 -50.74
CA ASN A 22 -36.63 -34.35 -52.06
C ASN A 22 -37.43 -33.11 -52.43
N THR A 23 -36.99 -32.41 -53.46
CA THR A 23 -37.87 -31.49 -54.17
C THR A 23 -38.97 -32.33 -54.83
N ARG A 24 -40.21 -32.20 -54.37
CA ARG A 24 -41.35 -32.97 -54.86
C ARG A 24 -42.20 -32.16 -55.83
N LEU A 25 -42.40 -32.72 -57.03
CA LEU A 25 -43.34 -32.21 -58.03
C LEU A 25 -44.50 -33.18 -58.21
N ILE A 26 -45.70 -32.64 -58.33
CA ILE A 26 -46.89 -33.42 -58.69
C ILE A 26 -47.31 -33.03 -60.09
N LEU A 27 -47.21 -33.99 -61.00
CA LEU A 27 -47.64 -33.86 -62.38
C LEU A 27 -49.05 -34.45 -62.52
N SER A 28 -49.94 -33.70 -63.16
CA SER A 28 -51.32 -34.06 -63.41
C SER A 28 -51.61 -34.04 -64.90
N ARG A 29 -52.69 -34.71 -65.30
CA ARG A 29 -53.16 -34.76 -66.69
C ARG A 29 -54.54 -34.14 -66.81
N ASP A 30 -54.82 -33.46 -67.91
CA ASP A 30 -56.14 -32.93 -68.22
C ASP A 30 -56.91 -33.78 -69.26
N GLY A 31 -58.22 -33.56 -69.39
CA GLY A 31 -59.06 -34.26 -70.36
C GLY A 31 -59.40 -35.71 -69.99
N ASN A 32 -59.44 -36.62 -70.98
CA ASN A 32 -59.76 -38.03 -70.77
C ASN A 32 -58.50 -38.81 -70.36
N THR A 33 -58.34 -39.05 -69.05
CA THR A 33 -57.17 -39.70 -68.45
C THR A 33 -57.30 -41.21 -68.29
N SER A 34 -58.24 -41.84 -69.02
CA SER A 34 -58.54 -43.29 -68.90
C SER A 34 -57.49 -44.22 -69.53
N SER A 35 -56.59 -43.71 -70.36
CA SER A 35 -55.47 -44.47 -70.95
C SER A 35 -54.16 -44.08 -70.28
N PRO A 36 -53.20 -45.02 -70.10
CA PRO A 36 -51.90 -44.71 -69.52
C PRO A 36 -51.12 -43.73 -70.40
N ALA A 37 -50.22 -42.95 -69.78
CA ALA A 37 -49.32 -42.03 -70.46
C ALA A 37 -47.97 -41.99 -69.74
N SER A 38 -46.92 -41.51 -70.41
CA SER A 38 -45.62 -41.32 -69.78
C SER A 38 -44.87 -40.12 -70.36
N VAL A 39 -43.90 -39.62 -69.61
CA VAL A 39 -43.00 -38.55 -70.05
C VAL A 39 -41.61 -38.78 -69.47
N LYS A 40 -40.56 -38.58 -70.26
CA LYS A 40 -39.19 -38.60 -69.75
C LYS A 40 -38.83 -37.26 -69.13
N TRP A 41 -37.96 -37.28 -68.14
CA TRP A 41 -37.45 -36.10 -67.48
C TRP A 41 -35.95 -36.21 -67.22
N ARG A 42 -35.28 -35.06 -67.14
CA ARG A 42 -33.89 -34.94 -66.70
C ARG A 42 -33.65 -33.58 -66.07
N ILE A 43 -32.56 -33.47 -65.31
CA ILE A 43 -32.09 -32.21 -64.72
C ILE A 43 -30.91 -31.67 -65.52
N GLU A 44 -30.87 -30.34 -65.66
CA GLU A 44 -29.73 -29.59 -66.19
C GLU A 44 -29.49 -28.37 -65.29
N GLY A 45 -28.25 -28.17 -64.84
CA GLY A 45 -27.83 -26.94 -64.14
C GLY A 45 -28.04 -25.69 -64.99
N THR A 46 -28.39 -24.56 -64.36
CA THR A 46 -28.71 -23.29 -65.05
C THR A 46 -28.21 -22.08 -64.27
N GLY A 47 -28.29 -20.89 -64.88
CA GLY A 47 -28.08 -19.64 -64.14
C GLY A 47 -26.62 -19.26 -64.00
N LEU A 48 -26.31 -18.46 -62.97
CA LEU A 48 -24.96 -17.97 -62.70
C LEU A 48 -24.12 -18.97 -61.89
N ASN A 49 -24.77 -19.75 -61.03
CA ASN A 49 -24.19 -20.86 -60.28
C ASN A 49 -25.03 -22.10 -60.63
N PRO A 50 -24.69 -22.83 -61.70
CA PRO A 50 -25.46 -24.01 -62.10
C PRO A 50 -25.13 -25.19 -61.19
N ALA A 51 -26.17 -25.80 -60.60
CA ALA A 51 -26.03 -27.05 -59.86
C ALA A 51 -25.38 -28.12 -60.76
N ASP A 52 -24.43 -28.86 -60.22
CA ASP A 52 -23.68 -29.92 -60.87
C ASP A 52 -24.17 -31.32 -60.45
N ALA A 53 -23.36 -32.36 -60.66
CA ALA A 53 -23.78 -33.73 -60.37
C ALA A 53 -23.62 -34.07 -58.88
N GLU A 54 -22.74 -33.37 -58.16
CA GLU A 54 -22.34 -33.61 -56.80
C GLU A 54 -23.48 -33.27 -55.83
N ASP A 55 -24.26 -32.22 -56.12
CA ASP A 55 -25.48 -31.77 -55.39
C ASP A 55 -26.61 -32.79 -55.45
N PHE A 56 -26.49 -33.81 -56.30
CA PHE A 56 -27.45 -34.90 -56.44
C PHE A 56 -26.83 -36.28 -56.16
N GLY A 57 -25.63 -36.34 -55.57
CA GLY A 57 -24.97 -37.59 -55.20
C GLY A 57 -24.07 -38.20 -56.29
N GLY A 58 -23.55 -37.38 -57.20
CA GLY A 58 -22.53 -37.72 -58.20
C GLY A 58 -23.07 -38.00 -59.62
N THR A 59 -24.38 -37.90 -59.84
CA THR A 59 -24.99 -38.01 -61.18
C THR A 59 -26.29 -37.19 -61.25
N PHE A 60 -26.50 -36.45 -62.34
CA PHE A 60 -27.77 -35.76 -62.58
C PHE A 60 -28.97 -36.73 -62.60
N PRO A 61 -30.01 -36.49 -61.78
CA PRO A 61 -31.23 -37.27 -61.79
C PRO A 61 -31.97 -37.19 -63.14
N SER A 62 -32.41 -38.34 -63.64
CA SER A 62 -33.26 -38.45 -64.83
C SER A 62 -34.10 -39.72 -64.78
N GLY A 63 -35.16 -39.79 -65.59
CA GLY A 63 -35.99 -40.98 -65.65
C GLY A 63 -37.22 -40.84 -66.53
N THR A 64 -38.16 -41.78 -66.35
CA THR A 64 -39.48 -41.76 -66.99
C THR A 64 -40.54 -41.72 -65.90
N LEU A 65 -41.48 -40.78 -66.02
CA LEU A 65 -42.63 -40.66 -65.14
C LEU A 65 -43.85 -41.28 -65.81
N GLU A 66 -44.46 -42.25 -65.15
CA GLU A 66 -45.59 -43.04 -65.65
C GLU A 66 -46.91 -42.59 -65.00
N PHE A 67 -47.96 -42.45 -65.80
CA PHE A 67 -49.30 -42.08 -65.36
C PHE A 67 -50.24 -43.27 -65.56
N ALA A 68 -50.66 -43.89 -64.46
CA ALA A 68 -51.76 -44.85 -64.50
C ALA A 68 -53.09 -44.15 -64.84
N PRO A 69 -54.09 -44.88 -65.39
CA PRO A 69 -55.40 -44.32 -65.66
C PRO A 69 -55.98 -43.57 -64.45
N PHE A 70 -56.43 -42.34 -64.68
CA PHE A 70 -57.02 -41.45 -63.67
C PHE A 70 -56.12 -41.03 -62.50
N GLN A 71 -54.80 -41.25 -62.59
CA GLN A 71 -53.85 -40.89 -61.53
C GLN A 71 -52.88 -39.78 -61.96
N SER A 72 -52.44 -38.98 -60.98
CA SER A 72 -51.27 -38.11 -61.09
C SER A 72 -49.98 -38.91 -60.85
N ALA A 73 -48.86 -38.33 -61.22
CA ALA A 73 -47.54 -38.91 -60.97
C ALA A 73 -46.68 -37.94 -60.16
N THR A 74 -45.84 -38.49 -59.28
CA THR A 74 -44.97 -37.71 -58.39
C THR A 74 -43.53 -37.89 -58.80
N LEU A 75 -42.81 -36.77 -58.92
CA LEU A 75 -41.38 -36.72 -59.16
C LEU A 75 -40.70 -36.21 -57.89
N ASP A 76 -39.85 -37.06 -57.31
CA ASP A 76 -39.01 -36.72 -56.17
C ASP A 76 -37.56 -36.57 -56.66
N ILE A 77 -36.98 -35.39 -56.45
CA ILE A 77 -35.59 -35.07 -56.83
C ILE A 77 -34.76 -35.00 -55.56
N PRO A 78 -33.85 -35.96 -55.33
CA PRO A 78 -33.00 -35.95 -54.14
C PRO A 78 -31.96 -34.84 -54.26
N ILE A 79 -31.92 -33.93 -53.29
CA ILE A 79 -30.81 -32.99 -53.11
C ILE A 79 -29.87 -33.61 -52.07
N ARG A 80 -28.57 -33.54 -52.32
CA ARG A 80 -27.54 -33.98 -51.40
C ARG A 80 -27.28 -32.84 -50.41
N ASP A 81 -27.29 -33.21 -49.14
CA ASP A 81 -26.88 -32.35 -48.04
C ASP A 81 -25.39 -32.63 -47.75
N ASP A 82 -24.58 -31.59 -47.61
CA ASP A 82 -23.24 -31.72 -47.03
C ASP A 82 -22.90 -30.55 -46.09
N ASP A 83 -21.60 -30.26 -45.91
CA ASP A 83 -21.10 -29.25 -44.96
C ASP A 83 -20.16 -28.25 -45.68
N ILE A 84 -20.21 -28.19 -47.02
CA ILE A 84 -19.35 -27.39 -47.87
C ILE A 84 -20.05 -26.08 -48.22
N ILE A 85 -19.47 -24.98 -47.72
CA ILE A 85 -19.97 -23.65 -48.05
C ILE A 85 -19.86 -23.38 -49.56
N GLU A 86 -21.01 -23.15 -50.17
CA GLU A 86 -21.18 -22.90 -51.59
C GLU A 86 -22.18 -21.77 -51.86
N PRO A 87 -22.20 -21.16 -53.05
CA PRO A 87 -23.24 -20.19 -53.39
C PRO A 87 -24.58 -20.90 -53.58
N ASN A 88 -25.71 -20.18 -53.49
CA ASN A 88 -26.97 -20.73 -53.97
C ASN A 88 -26.87 -21.09 -55.44
N GLU A 89 -27.32 -22.29 -55.78
CA GLU A 89 -27.23 -22.86 -57.11
C GLU A 89 -28.59 -23.03 -57.76
N GLU A 90 -28.64 -23.09 -59.08
CA GLU A 90 -29.89 -23.24 -59.83
C GLU A 90 -29.85 -24.44 -60.77
N PHE A 91 -30.96 -25.17 -60.85
CA PHE A 91 -31.17 -26.21 -61.84
C PHE A 91 -32.55 -26.09 -62.49
N THR A 92 -32.68 -26.75 -63.63
CA THR A 92 -33.95 -26.85 -64.34
C THR A 92 -34.37 -28.28 -64.58
N ILE A 93 -35.68 -28.52 -64.53
CA ILE A 93 -36.29 -29.81 -64.84
C ILE A 93 -36.86 -29.76 -66.26
N ILE A 94 -36.37 -30.65 -67.12
CA ILE A 94 -36.75 -30.71 -68.53
C ILE A 94 -37.57 -31.97 -68.78
N PHE A 95 -38.78 -31.80 -69.30
CA PHE A 95 -39.67 -32.89 -69.72
C PHE A 95 -39.63 -33.07 -71.24
N TYR A 96 -39.55 -34.32 -71.71
CA TYR A 96 -39.44 -34.65 -73.12
C TYR A 96 -40.03 -36.03 -73.44
N ASP A 97 -40.18 -36.33 -74.74
CA ASP A 97 -40.74 -37.58 -75.26
C ASP A 97 -42.08 -38.02 -74.60
N PRO A 98 -43.15 -37.19 -74.58
CA PRO A 98 -44.42 -37.63 -74.01
C PRO A 98 -45.07 -38.73 -74.88
N ILE A 99 -45.61 -39.77 -74.23
CA ILE A 99 -46.33 -40.88 -74.86
C ILE A 99 -47.75 -40.91 -74.30
N GLY A 100 -48.75 -41.06 -75.19
CA GLY A 100 -50.17 -41.15 -74.81
C GLY A 100 -50.82 -39.82 -74.45
N ASP A 101 -50.05 -38.73 -74.41
CA ASP A 101 -50.50 -37.37 -74.15
C ASP A 101 -49.55 -36.34 -74.79
N THR A 102 -49.86 -35.05 -74.73
CA THR A 102 -48.91 -33.96 -75.08
C THR A 102 -48.43 -33.23 -73.83
N LEU A 103 -47.35 -32.45 -73.93
CA LEU A 103 -46.91 -31.57 -72.84
C LEU A 103 -47.59 -30.21 -72.98
N ALA A 104 -47.98 -29.60 -71.86
CA ALA A 104 -48.46 -28.22 -71.86
C ALA A 104 -47.37 -27.26 -72.37
N ASP A 105 -47.77 -26.19 -73.07
CA ASP A 105 -46.86 -25.26 -73.75
C ASP A 105 -45.75 -24.69 -72.85
N TYR A 106 -46.06 -24.43 -71.57
CA TYR A 106 -45.10 -23.90 -70.60
C TYR A 106 -44.06 -24.95 -70.14
N LEU A 107 -44.35 -26.24 -70.27
CA LEU A 107 -43.37 -27.32 -70.03
C LEU A 107 -42.47 -27.55 -71.25
N THR A 108 -43.00 -27.33 -72.46
CA THR A 108 -42.21 -27.42 -73.70
C THR A 108 -41.30 -26.23 -73.94
N ASN A 109 -41.58 -25.06 -73.32
CA ASN A 109 -40.89 -23.80 -73.62
C ASN A 109 -40.13 -23.15 -72.45
N GLY A 110 -39.86 -23.89 -71.36
CA GLY A 110 -38.98 -23.35 -70.32
C GLY A 110 -39.18 -23.95 -68.95
N ALA A 111 -38.62 -25.15 -68.82
CA ALA A 111 -38.08 -25.83 -67.64
C ALA A 111 -38.39 -25.23 -66.25
N ILE A 112 -38.90 -26.08 -65.36
CA ILE A 112 -39.16 -25.70 -63.97
C ILE A 112 -37.82 -25.40 -63.31
N LYS A 113 -37.58 -24.12 -63.01
CA LYS A 113 -36.37 -23.65 -62.33
C LYS A 113 -36.51 -23.86 -60.83
N MET A 114 -35.48 -24.43 -60.24
CA MET A 114 -35.35 -24.64 -58.82
C MET A 114 -34.02 -24.04 -58.35
N THR A 115 -34.01 -23.56 -57.12
CA THR A 115 -32.79 -23.10 -56.45
C THR A 115 -32.45 -24.09 -55.35
N ILE A 116 -31.18 -24.49 -55.27
CA ILE A 116 -30.58 -25.14 -54.12
C ILE A 116 -30.00 -23.99 -53.28
N ALA A 117 -30.52 -23.81 -52.08
CA ALA A 117 -30.08 -22.73 -51.20
C ALA A 117 -29.07 -23.29 -50.19
N ASN A 118 -27.86 -22.73 -50.20
CA ASN A 118 -26.77 -23.11 -49.30
C ASN A 118 -27.22 -22.91 -47.84
N ASP A 119 -27.22 -23.98 -47.07
CA ASP A 119 -27.42 -23.94 -45.62
C ASP A 119 -26.13 -24.10 -44.80
N ASP A 120 -24.97 -24.15 -45.46
CA ASP A 120 -23.68 -24.24 -44.78
C ASP A 120 -23.13 -22.91 -44.27
N ALA A 121 -22.57 -22.93 -43.05
CA ALA A 121 -22.10 -21.74 -42.35
C ALA A 121 -20.73 -21.93 -41.69
N LEU A 122 -20.07 -20.79 -41.43
CA LEU A 122 -18.95 -20.66 -40.50
C LEU A 122 -19.44 -20.17 -39.14
N ALA A 123 -19.05 -20.84 -38.06
CA ALA A 123 -19.19 -20.33 -36.70
C ALA A 123 -17.93 -19.56 -36.28
N SER A 124 -18.11 -18.30 -35.88
CA SER A 124 -17.03 -17.41 -35.44
C SER A 124 -17.30 -16.86 -34.03
N ILE A 125 -16.28 -16.81 -33.19
CA ILE A 125 -16.37 -16.15 -31.87
C ILE A 125 -16.08 -14.65 -31.99
N LYS A 126 -16.80 -13.85 -31.18
CA LYS A 126 -16.59 -12.41 -31.04
C LYS A 126 -16.76 -11.97 -29.59
N SER A 127 -15.82 -11.15 -29.10
CA SER A 127 -15.90 -10.53 -27.77
C SER A 127 -16.92 -9.38 -27.76
N TYR A 128 -17.72 -9.28 -26.69
CA TYR A 128 -18.61 -8.14 -26.46
C TYR A 128 -18.03 -7.16 -25.42
N ASN A 129 -17.71 -7.65 -24.23
CA ASN A 129 -17.05 -6.90 -23.15
C ASN A 129 -15.92 -7.71 -22.51
N GLY A 130 -15.13 -8.41 -23.33
CA GLY A 130 -14.02 -9.24 -22.85
C GLY A 130 -12.96 -8.45 -22.06
N ASP A 131 -12.90 -7.13 -22.20
CA ASP A 131 -12.10 -6.26 -21.34
C ASP A 131 -12.99 -5.64 -20.24
N SER A 132 -12.91 -6.18 -19.03
CA SER A 132 -13.75 -5.74 -17.91
C SER A 132 -12.98 -5.76 -16.58
N PRO A 133 -13.32 -4.88 -15.63
CA PRO A 133 -12.83 -5.00 -14.25
C PRO A 133 -13.39 -6.25 -13.57
N GLU A 134 -12.61 -6.85 -12.68
CA GLU A 134 -13.02 -8.03 -11.90
C GLU A 134 -14.01 -7.71 -10.77
N GLY A 135 -13.94 -6.50 -10.21
CA GLY A 135 -14.79 -5.98 -9.14
C GLY A 135 -14.43 -6.47 -7.74
N ASP A 136 -14.77 -5.67 -6.73
CA ASP A 136 -14.36 -5.89 -5.32
C ASP A 136 -14.96 -7.14 -4.63
N SER A 137 -15.99 -7.75 -5.22
CA SER A 137 -16.69 -8.91 -4.64
C SER A 137 -17.68 -9.57 -5.59
N GLY A 138 -18.00 -10.84 -5.32
CA GLY A 138 -19.08 -11.56 -5.99
C GLY A 138 -18.66 -12.03 -7.39
N LYS A 139 -19.60 -12.00 -8.34
CA LYS A 139 -19.35 -12.41 -9.72
C LYS A 139 -19.54 -11.23 -10.68
N LYS A 140 -18.60 -11.06 -11.59
CA LYS A 140 -18.73 -10.25 -12.80
C LYS A 140 -18.87 -11.15 -14.02
N PHE A 141 -19.40 -10.57 -15.09
CA PHE A 141 -19.72 -11.32 -16.29
C PHE A 141 -19.07 -10.67 -17.50
N ILE A 142 -18.31 -11.48 -18.23
CA ILE A 142 -17.82 -11.16 -19.57
C ILE A 142 -18.64 -11.98 -20.58
N TYR A 143 -18.99 -11.35 -21.70
CA TYR A 143 -19.92 -11.88 -22.69
C TYR A 143 -19.23 -12.04 -24.04
N PHE A 144 -19.59 -13.13 -24.70
CA PHE A 144 -19.11 -13.50 -26.03
C PHE A 144 -20.26 -13.95 -26.91
N TYR A 145 -20.13 -13.73 -28.21
CA TYR A 145 -21.06 -14.22 -29.22
C TYR A 145 -20.40 -15.32 -30.04
N ILE A 146 -21.18 -16.35 -30.35
CA ILE A 146 -20.97 -17.18 -31.53
C ILE A 146 -21.86 -16.63 -32.63
N GLU A 147 -21.27 -16.18 -33.74
CA GLU A 147 -21.95 -15.66 -34.93
C GLU A 147 -21.79 -16.68 -36.08
N LEU A 148 -22.88 -17.05 -36.73
CA LEU A 148 -22.88 -17.87 -37.95
C LEU A 148 -22.85 -16.95 -39.19
N SER A 149 -22.14 -17.35 -40.24
CA SER A 149 -22.10 -16.60 -41.51
C SER A 149 -23.44 -16.58 -42.25
N THR A 150 -24.26 -17.62 -42.06
CA THR A 150 -25.64 -17.73 -42.52
C THR A 150 -26.41 -18.64 -41.59
N SER A 151 -27.74 -18.70 -41.73
CA SER A 151 -28.58 -19.64 -40.99
C SER A 151 -28.47 -21.03 -41.62
N THR A 152 -28.25 -22.05 -40.80
CA THR A 152 -28.19 -23.45 -41.26
C THR A 152 -29.53 -24.18 -41.25
N GLY A 153 -30.58 -23.58 -40.65
CA GLY A 153 -31.88 -24.23 -40.48
C GLY A 153 -31.89 -25.48 -39.56
N LYS A 154 -30.71 -25.95 -39.13
CA LYS A 154 -30.45 -27.12 -38.29
C LYS A 154 -29.76 -26.67 -36.99
N PRO A 155 -29.89 -27.40 -35.87
CA PRO A 155 -29.12 -27.09 -34.68
C PRO A 155 -27.62 -27.30 -34.90
N VAL A 156 -26.79 -26.35 -34.47
CA VAL A 156 -25.32 -26.45 -34.54
C VAL A 156 -24.73 -26.29 -33.16
N SER A 157 -23.55 -26.88 -32.91
CA SER A 157 -22.85 -26.67 -31.63
C SER A 157 -21.35 -26.50 -31.80
N VAL A 158 -20.76 -25.70 -30.91
CA VAL A 158 -19.31 -25.52 -30.77
C VAL A 158 -18.95 -25.59 -29.29
N ASP A 159 -17.87 -26.30 -28.97
CA ASP A 159 -17.26 -26.25 -27.65
C ASP A 159 -16.35 -25.03 -27.56
N TRP A 160 -16.18 -24.51 -26.35
CA TRP A 160 -15.26 -23.42 -26.05
C TRP A 160 -14.51 -23.71 -24.75
N ALA A 161 -13.25 -23.24 -24.69
CA ALA A 161 -12.45 -23.28 -23.47
C ALA A 161 -11.66 -21.98 -23.32
N LEU A 162 -11.60 -21.47 -22.09
CA LEU A 162 -10.80 -20.31 -21.71
C LEU A 162 -9.44 -20.77 -21.21
N THR A 163 -8.39 -20.09 -21.66
CA THR A 163 -7.01 -20.30 -21.20
C THR A 163 -6.35 -18.95 -20.92
N GLY A 164 -5.53 -18.86 -19.88
CA GLY A 164 -4.69 -17.69 -19.63
C GLY A 164 -3.58 -17.57 -20.67
N THR A 165 -3.27 -16.33 -21.06
CA THR A 165 -2.25 -16.01 -22.06
C THR A 165 -1.44 -14.77 -21.65
N GLY A 166 -0.36 -14.47 -22.37
CA GLY A 166 0.42 -13.25 -22.13
C GLY A 166 1.38 -13.34 -20.94
N ALA A 167 1.75 -12.18 -20.40
CA ALA A 167 2.74 -12.04 -19.33
C ALA A 167 2.15 -12.29 -17.94
N ASN A 168 0.89 -11.89 -17.75
CA ASN A 168 0.09 -12.18 -16.56
C ASN A 168 -1.15 -12.96 -17.05
N PRO A 169 -1.05 -14.29 -17.19
CA PRO A 169 -2.18 -15.11 -17.62
C PRO A 169 -3.16 -15.30 -16.47
N VAL A 170 -4.47 -15.17 -16.76
CA VAL A 170 -5.50 -15.58 -15.80
C VAL A 170 -5.31 -17.05 -15.42
N ASP A 171 -5.60 -17.39 -14.17
CA ASP A 171 -5.54 -18.73 -13.63
C ASP A 171 -6.91 -19.21 -13.10
N ALA A 172 -6.93 -20.27 -12.29
CA ALA A 172 -8.17 -20.86 -11.82
C ALA A 172 -8.82 -20.06 -10.68
N ALA A 173 -8.06 -19.26 -9.93
CA ALA A 173 -8.52 -18.44 -8.82
C ALA A 173 -9.52 -17.39 -9.27
N ASP A 174 -9.24 -16.71 -10.39
CA ASP A 174 -10.07 -15.66 -10.99
C ASP A 174 -11.46 -16.17 -11.39
N PHE A 175 -11.65 -17.48 -11.49
CA PHE A 175 -12.93 -18.11 -11.85
C PHE A 175 -13.50 -19.01 -10.73
N GLY A 176 -12.93 -18.99 -9.53
CA GLY A 176 -13.45 -19.72 -8.37
C GLY A 176 -13.00 -21.19 -8.29
N GLY A 177 -11.86 -21.53 -8.88
CA GLY A 177 -11.14 -22.79 -8.70
C GLY A 177 -10.92 -23.62 -9.96
N THR A 178 -11.51 -23.24 -11.10
CA THR A 178 -11.30 -23.93 -12.39
C THR A 178 -11.44 -22.97 -13.57
N LEU A 179 -10.61 -23.13 -14.61
CA LEU A 179 -10.75 -22.38 -15.86
C LEU A 179 -12.07 -22.73 -16.57
N PRO A 180 -12.86 -21.73 -17.02
CA PRO A 180 -14.15 -21.95 -17.65
C PRO A 180 -14.08 -22.64 -19.02
N SER A 181 -15.04 -23.52 -19.28
CA SER A 181 -15.28 -24.14 -20.59
C SER A 181 -16.75 -24.53 -20.71
N GLY A 182 -17.21 -24.81 -21.92
CA GLY A 182 -18.58 -25.25 -22.15
C GLY A 182 -18.91 -25.47 -23.63
N THR A 183 -20.20 -25.64 -23.92
CA THR A 183 -20.72 -25.83 -25.28
C THR A 183 -21.81 -24.80 -25.56
N VAL A 184 -21.76 -24.18 -26.74
CA VAL A 184 -22.82 -23.31 -27.25
C VAL A 184 -23.53 -24.03 -28.39
N THR A 185 -24.85 -24.18 -28.29
CA THR A 185 -25.70 -24.91 -29.25
C THR A 185 -26.77 -24.02 -29.89
N LEU A 186 -26.52 -23.39 -31.03
CA LEU A 186 -27.56 -22.59 -31.69
C LEU A 186 -28.68 -23.52 -32.19
N VAL A 187 -29.93 -23.14 -31.94
CA VAL A 187 -31.08 -23.90 -32.49
C VAL A 187 -31.25 -23.56 -33.97
N GLY A 188 -32.01 -24.38 -34.70
CA GLY A 188 -32.28 -24.11 -36.11
C GLY A 188 -32.78 -22.67 -36.33
N TRP A 189 -32.23 -22.02 -37.36
CA TRP A 189 -32.51 -20.62 -37.74
C TRP A 189 -31.89 -19.53 -36.85
N GLU A 190 -31.27 -19.85 -35.71
CA GLU A 190 -30.44 -18.87 -34.98
C GLU A 190 -29.13 -18.61 -35.75
N THR A 191 -28.79 -17.35 -35.96
CA THR A 191 -27.51 -16.94 -36.57
C THR A 191 -26.53 -16.36 -35.56
N SER A 192 -26.94 -16.15 -34.32
CA SER A 192 -26.03 -15.72 -33.26
C SER A 192 -26.52 -16.18 -31.90
N ARG A 193 -25.58 -16.48 -31.00
CA ARG A 193 -25.91 -16.72 -29.59
C ARG A 193 -24.84 -16.20 -28.65
N MET A 194 -25.31 -15.54 -27.59
CA MET A 194 -24.46 -15.04 -26.52
C MET A 194 -24.24 -16.13 -25.46
N PHE A 195 -23.04 -16.19 -24.90
CA PHE A 195 -22.75 -16.90 -23.66
C PHE A 195 -21.95 -15.98 -22.71
N MET A 196 -21.91 -16.35 -21.44
CA MET A 196 -21.22 -15.60 -20.40
C MET A 196 -20.18 -16.45 -19.70
N VAL A 197 -19.14 -15.78 -19.22
CA VAL A 197 -18.12 -16.35 -18.32
C VAL A 197 -18.16 -15.56 -17.02
N GLU A 198 -18.16 -16.27 -15.89
CA GLU A 198 -18.21 -15.67 -14.56
C GLU A 198 -16.79 -15.42 -14.02
N VAL A 199 -16.41 -14.16 -13.88
CA VAL A 199 -15.19 -13.72 -13.20
C VAL A 199 -15.50 -13.54 -11.71
N SER A 200 -14.62 -14.01 -10.85
CA SER A 200 -14.70 -13.85 -9.40
C SER A 200 -14.07 -12.53 -9.04
N GLY A 201 -14.84 -11.64 -8.42
CA GLY A 201 -14.31 -10.40 -7.89
C GLY A 201 -13.73 -10.61 -6.49
N ASP A 202 -12.58 -10.01 -6.21
CA ASP A 202 -12.01 -9.93 -4.88
C ASP A 202 -11.39 -8.57 -4.58
N THR A 203 -10.46 -8.46 -3.63
CA THR A 203 -9.91 -7.17 -3.19
C THR A 203 -8.37 -7.12 -3.24
N THR A 204 -7.78 -8.13 -3.87
CA THR A 204 -6.34 -8.35 -3.93
C THR A 204 -5.77 -7.51 -5.04
N VAL A 205 -4.70 -6.76 -4.75
CA VAL A 205 -4.04 -6.01 -5.82
C VAL A 205 -3.21 -6.96 -6.67
N GLU A 206 -3.63 -7.12 -7.92
CA GLU A 206 -3.05 -7.97 -8.93
C GLU A 206 -2.73 -7.15 -10.20
N PRO A 207 -1.87 -7.62 -11.11
CA PRO A 207 -1.70 -6.97 -12.41
C PRO A 207 -2.94 -7.22 -13.30
N ASP A 208 -3.14 -6.40 -14.34
CA ASP A 208 -4.10 -6.74 -15.40
C ASP A 208 -3.70 -8.08 -16.07
N GLU A 209 -4.68 -8.97 -16.22
CA GLU A 209 -4.48 -10.34 -16.65
C GLU A 209 -5.17 -10.66 -17.97
N THR A 210 -4.52 -11.43 -18.84
CA THR A 210 -5.01 -11.70 -20.19
C THR A 210 -5.40 -13.16 -20.41
N TYR A 211 -6.42 -13.36 -21.24
CA TYR A 211 -6.95 -14.68 -21.57
C TYR A 211 -7.33 -14.83 -23.05
N THR A 212 -7.52 -16.07 -23.46
CA THR A 212 -8.00 -16.44 -24.79
C THR A 212 -9.04 -17.55 -24.69
N ILE A 213 -10.21 -17.31 -25.30
CA ILE A 213 -11.23 -18.32 -25.53
C ILE A 213 -11.00 -18.94 -26.90
N THR A 214 -10.95 -20.27 -26.97
CA THR A 214 -10.76 -21.04 -28.21
C THR A 214 -11.98 -21.91 -28.48
N LEU A 215 -12.51 -21.86 -29.71
CA LEU A 215 -13.57 -22.75 -30.20
C LEU A 215 -13.00 -24.09 -30.65
N SER A 216 -13.75 -25.17 -30.41
CA SER A 216 -13.40 -26.53 -30.80
C SER A 216 -14.65 -27.40 -31.03
N ASN A 217 -14.44 -28.62 -31.53
CA ASN A 217 -15.48 -29.65 -31.73
C ASN A 217 -16.78 -29.11 -32.38
N PRO A 218 -16.69 -28.46 -33.56
CA PRO A 218 -17.89 -27.99 -34.24
C PRO A 218 -18.76 -29.18 -34.68
N ASN A 219 -20.07 -28.99 -34.68
CA ASN A 219 -21.06 -29.95 -35.15
C ASN A 219 -22.10 -29.23 -36.02
N GLY A 220 -22.28 -29.70 -37.26
CA GLY A 220 -23.19 -29.12 -38.26
C GLY A 220 -22.76 -27.73 -38.74
N VAL A 221 -21.47 -27.40 -38.63
CA VAL A 221 -20.90 -26.11 -39.01
C VAL A 221 -19.38 -26.24 -39.17
N ALA A 222 -18.76 -25.40 -40.01
CA ALA A 222 -17.30 -25.24 -40.02
C ALA A 222 -16.87 -24.09 -39.11
N LEU A 223 -15.62 -24.09 -38.63
CA LEU A 223 -15.09 -23.00 -37.81
C LEU A 223 -14.53 -21.87 -38.67
N GLY A 224 -14.94 -20.63 -38.39
CA GLY A 224 -14.36 -19.40 -38.92
C GLY A 224 -13.31 -18.85 -37.96
N THR A 225 -13.56 -17.68 -37.38
CA THR A 225 -12.69 -17.12 -36.33
C THR A 225 -12.80 -17.97 -35.06
N THR A 226 -11.72 -18.66 -34.68
CA THR A 226 -11.73 -19.62 -33.56
C THR A 226 -11.30 -19.04 -32.22
N THR A 227 -10.72 -17.85 -32.18
CA THR A 227 -10.18 -17.29 -30.94
C THR A 227 -10.70 -15.88 -30.66
N ALA A 228 -11.02 -15.60 -29.41
CA ALA A 228 -11.24 -14.25 -28.90
C ALA A 228 -10.39 -14.02 -27.65
N THR A 229 -9.76 -12.85 -27.56
CA THR A 229 -8.93 -12.45 -26.42
C THR A 229 -9.68 -11.43 -25.56
N GLY A 230 -9.27 -11.31 -24.31
CA GLY A 230 -9.72 -10.24 -23.41
C GLY A 230 -8.79 -10.09 -22.21
N THR A 231 -9.09 -9.08 -21.41
CA THR A 231 -8.32 -8.70 -20.22
C THR A 231 -9.25 -8.57 -19.02
N ILE A 232 -8.91 -9.25 -17.93
CA ILE A 232 -9.47 -8.97 -16.61
C ILE A 232 -8.61 -7.87 -16.01
N ARG A 233 -9.22 -6.70 -15.78
CA ARG A 233 -8.49 -5.54 -15.24
C ARG A 233 -8.62 -5.52 -13.73
N ASN A 234 -7.49 -5.34 -13.05
CA ASN A 234 -7.48 -5.14 -11.61
C ASN A 234 -8.08 -3.77 -11.30
N ASP A 235 -9.24 -3.75 -10.64
CA ASP A 235 -9.82 -2.52 -10.09
C ASP A 235 -9.49 -2.29 -8.61
N ASP A 236 -8.71 -3.17 -8.00
CA ASP A 236 -8.40 -3.11 -6.58
C ASP A 236 -7.32 -2.12 -6.20
N THR A 237 -7.51 -1.53 -5.03
CA THR A 237 -6.63 -0.52 -4.41
C THR A 237 -6.27 -0.97 -3.01
N THR A 238 -5.06 -0.70 -2.53
CA THR A 238 -4.68 -0.94 -1.12
C THR A 238 -4.06 0.30 -0.49
N LEU A 239 -4.25 0.47 0.83
CA LEU A 239 -3.52 1.47 1.63
C LEU A 239 -2.62 0.81 2.68
N SER A 240 -1.49 1.46 2.94
CA SER A 240 -0.56 1.15 4.03
C SER A 240 -0.11 2.43 4.73
N ILE A 241 0.17 2.38 6.03
CA ILE A 241 0.76 3.49 6.80
C ILE A 241 2.11 3.08 7.38
N ALA A 242 3.06 4.01 7.39
CA ALA A 242 4.36 3.87 8.03
C ALA A 242 4.78 5.15 8.75
N ALA A 243 5.58 5.01 9.81
CA ALA A 243 6.23 6.15 10.44
C ALA A 243 7.24 6.77 9.46
N LEU A 244 7.16 8.08 9.25
CA LEU A 244 8.10 8.83 8.42
C LEU A 244 9.13 9.55 9.30
N ASP A 245 8.64 10.26 10.32
CA ASP A 245 9.46 10.98 11.29
C ASP A 245 8.65 11.12 12.59
N ALA A 246 8.68 10.05 13.40
CA ALA A 246 7.76 9.84 14.52
C ALA A 246 8.43 9.37 15.83
N THR A 247 9.74 9.59 15.98
CA THR A 247 10.46 9.38 17.25
C THR A 247 11.26 10.64 17.55
N LYS A 248 10.76 11.46 18.47
CA LYS A 248 11.30 12.80 18.75
C LYS A 248 11.09 13.19 20.21
N ALA A 249 11.77 14.24 20.62
CA ALA A 249 11.39 14.95 21.84
C ALA A 249 10.04 15.68 21.64
N GLU A 250 9.25 15.82 22.70
CA GLU A 250 8.04 16.67 22.68
C GLU A 250 8.37 18.16 22.70
N GLY A 251 9.47 18.52 23.37
CA GLY A 251 9.91 19.90 23.56
C GLY A 251 9.22 20.56 24.75
N SER A 252 9.82 21.62 25.29
CA SER A 252 9.32 22.19 26.56
C SER A 252 8.07 23.10 26.47
N SER A 253 7.56 23.33 25.26
CA SER A 253 6.36 24.15 24.99
C SER A 253 5.91 24.03 23.52
N GLY A 254 4.67 24.44 23.23
CA GLY A 254 4.16 24.51 21.86
C GLY A 254 3.78 23.13 21.33
N SER A 255 4.07 22.84 20.06
CA SER A 255 3.84 21.50 19.52
C SER A 255 4.93 21.04 18.56
N THR A 256 5.23 19.74 18.64
CA THR A 256 6.18 19.04 17.78
C THR A 256 5.43 18.15 16.79
N ALA A 257 5.77 18.26 15.51
CA ALA A 257 5.11 17.51 14.44
C ALA A 257 5.72 16.12 14.24
N TYR A 258 4.89 15.09 14.41
CA TYR A 258 5.19 13.68 14.13
C TYR A 258 4.51 13.31 12.81
N THR A 259 5.25 12.75 11.87
CA THR A 259 4.73 12.49 10.52
C THR A 259 4.69 11.02 10.17
N PHE A 260 3.63 10.63 9.47
CA PHE A 260 3.36 9.28 9.01
C PHE A 260 2.99 9.34 7.53
N GLU A 261 3.60 8.48 6.71
CA GLU A 261 3.26 8.36 5.30
C GLU A 261 2.21 7.28 5.10
N VAL A 262 1.12 7.63 4.41
CA VAL A 262 0.15 6.69 3.89
C VAL A 262 0.42 6.49 2.40
N THR A 263 0.66 5.24 2.01
CA THR A 263 0.91 4.85 0.61
C THR A 263 -0.30 4.12 0.04
N ARG A 264 -0.69 4.51 -1.18
CA ARG A 264 -1.71 3.87 -2.01
C ARG A 264 -1.07 3.08 -3.15
N ALA A 265 -1.51 1.83 -3.34
CA ALA A 265 -1.06 0.94 -4.41
C ALA A 265 -2.25 0.28 -5.14
N GLY A 266 -2.00 -0.34 -6.29
CA GLY A 266 -3.01 -0.93 -7.17
C GLY A 266 -3.63 0.10 -8.11
N ASN A 267 -4.94 0.04 -8.31
CA ASN A 267 -5.71 0.97 -9.11
C ASN A 267 -5.68 2.38 -8.50
N ILE A 268 -5.36 3.39 -9.31
CA ILE A 268 -5.24 4.78 -8.88
C ILE A 268 -6.17 5.72 -9.63
N GLU A 269 -7.05 5.21 -10.48
CA GLU A 269 -7.94 6.03 -11.32
C GLU A 269 -9.06 6.69 -10.51
N GLY A 270 -9.46 6.07 -9.39
CA GLY A 270 -10.53 6.54 -8.51
C GLY A 270 -10.04 7.37 -7.32
N ASN A 271 -11.01 7.88 -6.54
CA ASN A 271 -10.76 8.45 -5.22
C ASN A 271 -10.72 7.33 -4.17
N SER A 272 -9.89 7.49 -3.15
CA SER A 272 -9.81 6.53 -2.02
C SER A 272 -9.72 7.31 -0.71
N THR A 273 -10.39 6.83 0.35
CA THR A 273 -10.40 7.50 1.66
C THR A 273 -10.22 6.51 2.79
N ALA A 274 -9.48 6.91 3.83
CA ALA A 274 -9.37 6.19 5.10
C ALA A 274 -9.58 7.16 6.25
N SER A 275 -10.31 6.76 7.28
CA SER A 275 -10.23 7.44 8.57
C SER A 275 -8.97 6.99 9.30
N TYR A 276 -8.39 7.85 10.13
CA TYR A 276 -7.34 7.48 11.06
C TYR A 276 -7.67 7.97 12.47
N ALA A 277 -7.18 7.24 13.47
CA ALA A 277 -7.28 7.63 14.88
C ALA A 277 -5.96 7.31 15.60
N VAL A 278 -5.61 8.16 16.55
CA VAL A 278 -4.47 7.99 17.46
C VAL A 278 -4.94 7.30 18.74
N THR A 279 -4.15 6.35 19.23
CA THR A 279 -4.34 5.70 20.54
C THR A 279 -3.00 5.48 21.22
N GLY A 280 -2.90 5.70 22.53
CA GLY A 280 -1.73 5.29 23.32
C GLY A 280 -1.48 3.79 23.29
N THR A 281 -0.22 3.38 23.33
CA THR A 281 0.20 1.97 23.30
C THR A 281 1.39 1.70 24.23
N GLY A 282 1.77 0.43 24.40
CA GLY A 282 3.00 0.08 25.12
C GLY A 282 2.88 0.20 26.65
N ALA A 283 4.03 0.32 27.33
CA ALA A 283 4.11 0.36 28.79
C ALA A 283 3.78 1.75 29.38
N ASN A 284 4.14 2.81 28.65
CA ASN A 284 3.76 4.20 28.93
C ASN A 284 2.96 4.70 27.71
N PRO A 285 1.64 4.52 27.70
CA PRO A 285 0.80 4.94 26.59
C PRO A 285 0.54 6.44 26.65
N ALA A 286 0.85 7.14 25.56
CA ALA A 286 0.46 8.54 25.40
C ALA A 286 -1.08 8.68 25.54
N ASP A 287 -1.53 9.66 26.30
CA ASP A 287 -2.93 9.95 26.57
C ASP A 287 -3.43 11.20 25.83
N ALA A 288 -4.49 11.86 26.30
CA ALA A 288 -5.05 13.02 25.64
C ALA A 288 -4.27 14.32 25.93
N ALA A 289 -3.56 14.40 27.06
CA ALA A 289 -2.79 15.56 27.48
C ALA A 289 -1.68 15.88 26.46
N ASP A 290 -0.96 14.86 26.00
CA ASP A 290 0.14 14.95 25.02
C ASP A 290 -0.33 15.44 23.64
N PHE A 291 -1.64 15.54 23.40
CA PHE A 291 -2.22 16.05 22.15
C PHE A 291 -3.17 17.23 22.38
N GLY A 292 -3.07 17.92 23.52
CA GLY A 292 -3.83 19.15 23.77
C GLY A 292 -5.26 18.92 24.25
N GLY A 293 -5.54 17.76 24.85
CA GLY A 293 -6.77 17.41 25.55
C GLY A 293 -7.66 16.39 24.83
N THR A 294 -7.34 15.98 23.60
CA THR A 294 -8.06 14.95 22.86
C THR A 294 -7.13 14.16 21.94
N LEU A 295 -7.28 12.84 21.88
CA LEU A 295 -6.55 12.02 20.91
C LEU A 295 -6.92 12.40 19.45
N PRO A 296 -5.93 12.67 18.58
CA PRO A 296 -6.20 13.09 17.21
C PRO A 296 -6.89 12.01 16.36
N SER A 297 -7.78 12.45 15.47
CA SER A 297 -8.40 11.61 14.45
C SER A 297 -8.85 12.47 13.27
N ASP A 298 -8.73 11.96 12.05
CA ASP A 298 -9.23 12.65 10.85
C ASP A 298 -9.40 11.65 9.68
N THR A 299 -9.56 12.14 8.46
CA THR A 299 -9.65 11.34 7.23
C THR A 299 -8.52 11.73 6.26
N VAL A 300 -7.83 10.74 5.73
CA VAL A 300 -6.92 10.90 4.58
C VAL A 300 -7.67 10.57 3.29
N SER A 301 -7.52 11.41 2.28
CA SER A 301 -8.18 11.26 0.98
C SER A 301 -7.15 11.34 -0.15
N PHE A 302 -7.24 10.42 -1.10
CA PHE A 302 -6.45 10.38 -2.32
C PHE A 302 -7.34 10.76 -3.50
N ALA A 303 -6.91 11.75 -4.29
CA ALA A 303 -7.47 12.04 -5.60
C ALA A 303 -6.95 11.04 -6.65
N PRO A 304 -7.60 10.95 -7.83
CA PRO A 304 -7.07 10.18 -8.95
C PRO A 304 -5.59 10.49 -9.23
N GLY A 305 -4.79 9.43 -9.40
CA GLY A 305 -3.35 9.51 -9.65
C GLY A 305 -2.46 9.72 -8.41
N GLU A 306 -3.00 10.06 -7.24
CA GLU A 306 -2.18 10.24 -6.03
C GLU A 306 -1.76 8.89 -5.43
N THR A 307 -0.51 8.80 -4.97
CA THR A 307 0.03 7.54 -4.39
C THR A 307 0.54 7.69 -2.96
N ARG A 308 0.71 8.93 -2.47
CA ARG A 308 1.22 9.21 -1.12
C ARG A 308 0.48 10.39 -0.48
N LYS A 309 0.25 10.29 0.82
CA LYS A 309 -0.20 11.39 1.70
C LYS A 309 0.57 11.34 3.02
N VAL A 310 0.79 12.50 3.61
CA VAL A 310 1.42 12.61 4.93
C VAL A 310 0.35 12.99 5.95
N ILE A 311 0.22 12.19 6.99
CA ILE A 311 -0.53 12.52 8.21
C ILE A 311 0.45 13.17 9.17
N THR A 312 0.05 14.31 9.74
CA THR A 312 0.81 15.01 10.78
C THR A 312 0.04 14.96 12.09
N ILE A 313 0.67 14.39 13.11
CA ILE A 313 0.19 14.38 14.49
C ILE A 313 1.03 15.39 15.27
N ASN A 314 0.39 16.39 15.86
CA ASN A 314 1.07 17.38 16.68
C ASN A 314 1.03 16.92 18.14
N VAL A 315 2.20 16.67 18.72
CA VAL A 315 2.39 16.38 20.15
C VAL A 315 2.62 17.72 20.87
N SER A 316 1.90 17.95 21.96
CA SER A 316 2.05 19.14 22.80
C SER A 316 3.34 19.01 23.60
N GLY A 317 4.18 20.04 23.55
CA GLY A 317 5.35 20.11 24.42
C GLY A 317 4.99 20.75 25.76
N ASP A 318 5.51 20.22 26.86
CA ASP A 318 5.43 20.84 28.17
C ASP A 318 6.66 20.54 29.05
N SER A 319 6.59 20.79 30.36
CA SER A 319 7.76 20.72 31.26
C SER A 319 7.56 19.73 32.41
N THR A 320 6.54 18.89 32.29
CA THR A 320 6.15 17.87 33.25
C THR A 320 7.03 16.66 33.01
N LEU A 321 7.76 16.24 34.05
CA LEU A 321 8.59 15.07 33.93
C LEU A 321 7.74 13.82 33.72
N GLU A 322 7.83 13.26 32.52
CA GLU A 322 7.16 12.03 32.11
C GLU A 322 8.18 11.01 31.59
N GLY A 323 7.76 9.75 31.47
CA GLY A 323 8.59 8.73 30.84
C GLY A 323 8.51 8.83 29.32
N ASN A 324 9.41 8.17 28.58
CA ASN A 324 9.17 8.01 27.14
C ASN A 324 7.85 7.25 26.91
N GLU A 325 7.02 7.77 26.02
CA GLU A 325 5.69 7.26 25.75
C GLU A 325 5.53 6.80 24.30
N THR A 326 4.51 5.98 24.03
CA THR A 326 4.23 5.53 22.66
C THR A 326 2.75 5.64 22.31
N PHE A 327 2.50 5.94 21.04
CA PHE A 327 1.16 5.96 20.44
C PHE A 327 1.15 5.24 19.09
N ALA A 328 -0.04 4.87 18.64
CA ALA A 328 -0.29 4.27 17.36
C ALA A 328 -1.27 5.11 16.54
N VAL A 329 -0.99 5.30 15.26
CA VAL A 329 -1.92 5.84 14.26
C VAL A 329 -2.51 4.66 13.51
N THR A 330 -3.82 4.45 13.61
CA THR A 330 -4.51 3.32 12.99
C THR A 330 -5.48 3.79 11.91
N LEU A 331 -5.32 3.29 10.69
CA LEU A 331 -6.26 3.46 9.58
C LEU A 331 -7.50 2.56 9.78
N THR A 332 -8.68 3.11 9.49
CA THR A 332 -9.98 2.43 9.60
C THR A 332 -10.94 2.89 8.48
N ASN A 333 -12.08 2.22 8.37
CA ASN A 333 -13.20 2.63 7.50
C ASN A 333 -12.79 2.91 6.04
N LEU A 334 -11.91 2.07 5.45
CA LEU A 334 -11.65 2.17 4.02
C LEU A 334 -12.92 1.92 3.23
N ARG A 335 -13.13 2.77 2.22
CA ARG A 335 -14.05 2.48 1.12
C ARG A 335 -13.22 2.16 -0.12
N TYR A 336 -13.57 1.07 -0.80
CA TYR A 336 -13.01 0.65 -2.09
C TYR A 336 -11.54 0.15 -2.05
N ALA A 337 -11.11 -0.42 -0.91
CA ALA A 337 -9.75 -0.95 -0.72
C ALA A 337 -9.63 -1.75 0.60
N PRO A 338 -8.93 -2.89 0.66
CA PRO A 338 -8.47 -3.46 1.92
C PRO A 338 -7.23 -2.73 2.45
N ILE A 339 -7.03 -2.78 3.77
CA ILE A 339 -5.86 -2.20 4.43
C ILE A 339 -4.74 -3.23 4.46
N ALA A 340 -3.64 -2.99 3.76
CA ALA A 340 -2.47 -3.88 3.77
C ALA A 340 -1.66 -3.73 5.07
N THR A 341 -1.52 -2.51 5.57
CA THR A 341 -0.89 -2.22 6.87
C THR A 341 -1.67 -1.13 7.58
N ALA A 342 -2.31 -1.48 8.68
CA ALA A 342 -3.29 -0.60 9.32
C ALA A 342 -2.70 0.34 10.36
N THR A 343 -1.54 0.03 10.93
CA THR A 343 -1.03 0.74 12.09
C THR A 343 0.44 1.09 11.94
N ALA A 344 0.79 2.31 12.32
CA ALA A 344 2.16 2.77 12.50
C ALA A 344 2.31 3.41 13.89
N THR A 345 3.46 3.26 14.53
CA THR A 345 3.70 3.75 15.90
C THR A 345 4.62 4.96 15.92
N GLY A 346 4.36 5.87 16.86
CA GLY A 346 5.26 6.96 17.25
C GLY A 346 5.76 6.80 18.69
N THR A 347 6.91 7.42 18.99
CA THR A 347 7.51 7.45 20.33
C THR A 347 7.81 8.88 20.72
N ILE A 348 7.17 9.33 21.80
CA ILE A 348 7.45 10.61 22.44
C ILE A 348 8.61 10.38 23.40
N VAL A 349 9.73 11.04 23.13
CA VAL A 349 10.93 10.98 23.96
C VAL A 349 10.86 12.11 24.97
N ASN A 350 10.92 11.78 26.25
CA ASN A 350 11.00 12.77 27.31
C ASN A 350 12.30 13.58 27.17
N ASP A 351 12.18 14.89 27.06
CA ASP A 351 13.29 15.84 27.13
C ASP A 351 13.24 16.76 28.35
N ASP A 352 12.34 16.48 29.30
CA ASP A 352 12.22 17.26 30.52
C ASP A 352 13.21 16.86 31.60
N ILE A 353 13.67 17.90 32.29
CA ILE A 353 14.68 17.83 33.34
C ILE A 353 14.01 17.46 34.66
N GLU A 354 14.49 16.37 35.29
CA GLU A 354 14.10 15.97 36.63
C GLU A 354 14.30 17.14 37.61
N PRO A 355 13.23 17.66 38.27
CA PRO A 355 13.33 18.88 39.08
C PRO A 355 14.38 18.82 40.20
N THR A 356 14.61 17.64 40.76
CA THR A 356 15.59 17.35 41.82
C THR A 356 17.04 17.31 41.34
N ARG A 357 17.28 17.32 40.02
CA ARG A 357 18.62 17.32 39.43
C ARG A 357 18.85 18.54 38.54
N ARG A 358 18.11 19.62 38.77
CA ARG A 358 18.13 20.81 37.92
C ARG A 358 19.16 21.82 38.42
N LEU A 359 20.23 22.01 37.66
CA LEU A 359 21.28 22.99 37.92
C LEU A 359 21.11 24.21 37.01
N ALA A 360 21.09 25.41 37.59
CA ALA A 360 21.13 26.64 36.81
C ALA A 360 22.58 27.06 36.58
N ILE A 361 22.97 27.31 35.32
CA ILE A 361 24.33 27.73 34.94
C ILE A 361 24.27 28.99 34.08
N THR A 362 25.05 29.99 34.45
CA THR A 362 25.35 31.16 33.62
C THR A 362 26.80 31.13 33.19
N SER A 363 27.06 31.09 31.89
CA SER A 363 28.41 31.16 31.32
C SER A 363 28.40 31.99 30.04
N GLY A 364 29.44 32.80 29.82
CA GLY A 364 29.53 33.68 28.64
C GLY A 364 28.35 34.65 28.49
N GLY A 365 27.70 35.03 29.60
CA GLY A 365 26.52 35.91 29.61
C GLY A 365 25.19 35.23 29.24
N THR A 366 25.16 33.90 29.11
CA THR A 366 23.95 33.13 28.82
C THR A 366 23.61 32.22 29.99
N SER A 367 22.35 32.25 30.45
CA SER A 367 21.82 31.34 31.47
C SER A 367 21.09 30.17 30.82
N ARG A 368 21.30 28.96 31.34
CA ARG A 368 20.63 27.71 30.94
C ARG A 368 20.42 26.80 32.15
N GLU A 369 19.47 25.88 32.04
CA GLU A 369 19.32 24.77 32.97
C GLU A 369 20.01 23.53 32.40
N VAL A 370 20.64 22.74 33.26
CA VAL A 370 21.28 21.46 32.92
C VAL A 370 20.82 20.42 33.92
N GLU A 371 20.54 19.22 33.43
CA GLU A 371 20.28 18.07 34.30
C GLU A 371 21.61 17.52 34.84
N MET A 372 21.80 17.58 36.16
CA MET A 372 22.91 16.95 36.85
C MET A 372 22.86 15.44 36.68
N GLN A 373 24.01 14.77 36.71
CA GLN A 373 24.06 13.31 36.73
C GLN A 373 23.77 12.79 38.13
N ALA A 374 23.22 11.58 38.25
CA ALA A 374 23.24 10.89 39.53
C ALA A 374 24.70 10.63 39.95
N TYR A 375 25.03 10.95 41.20
CA TYR A 375 26.37 10.74 41.73
C TYR A 375 26.71 9.25 41.74
N SER A 376 27.90 8.91 41.20
CA SER A 376 28.36 7.52 41.05
C SER A 376 29.74 7.26 41.67
N GLY A 377 30.21 8.18 42.50
CA GLY A 377 31.51 8.10 43.18
C GLY A 377 31.48 7.39 44.54
N PRO A 378 32.60 7.43 45.30
CA PRO A 378 32.74 6.69 46.56
C PRO A 378 32.00 7.32 47.75
N VAL A 379 31.52 8.56 47.64
CA VAL A 379 30.84 9.27 48.73
C VAL A 379 29.34 8.96 48.70
N SER A 380 28.91 8.01 49.53
CA SER A 380 27.57 7.40 49.42
C SER A 380 26.38 8.30 49.75
N TRP A 381 26.59 9.48 50.32
CA TRP A 381 25.53 10.42 50.68
C TRP A 381 25.29 11.50 49.62
N LEU A 382 26.21 11.69 48.66
CA LEU A 382 26.00 12.56 47.51
C LEU A 382 24.97 11.95 46.56
N GLN A 383 24.09 12.78 46.02
CA GLN A 383 22.96 12.37 45.18
C GLN A 383 23.15 12.83 43.75
N ASN A 384 23.58 14.08 43.52
CA ASN A 384 23.83 14.61 42.19
C ASN A 384 25.30 14.95 41.97
N MET A 385 25.69 15.04 40.71
CA MET A 385 27.02 15.39 40.26
C MET A 385 26.98 16.27 39.02
N HIS A 386 27.75 17.36 39.04
CA HIS A 386 28.03 18.19 37.87
C HIS A 386 29.53 18.47 37.76
N ILE A 387 30.05 18.36 36.54
CA ILE A 387 31.41 18.78 36.17
C ILE A 387 31.26 19.91 35.16
N GLY A 388 31.75 21.08 35.53
CA GLY A 388 31.75 22.31 34.73
C GLY A 388 32.82 22.30 33.63
N ALA A 389 33.22 23.48 33.19
CA ALA A 389 34.18 23.69 32.12
C ALA A 389 35.31 24.65 32.53
N ASP A 390 36.44 24.64 31.81
CA ASP A 390 37.57 25.56 32.04
C ASP A 390 37.27 27.02 31.59
N VAL A 391 36.16 27.61 32.05
CA VAL A 391 35.70 28.99 31.82
C VAL A 391 34.99 29.52 33.07
N SER A 392 34.84 30.84 33.20
CA SER A 392 34.02 31.41 34.29
C SER A 392 32.54 31.01 34.18
N GLU A 393 32.03 30.38 35.22
CA GLU A 393 30.63 29.95 35.37
C GLU A 393 30.02 30.47 36.68
N ALA A 394 28.75 30.83 36.64
CA ALA A 394 27.94 31.01 37.84
C ALA A 394 26.91 29.88 37.92
N MET A 395 26.87 29.15 39.04
CA MET A 395 26.03 27.98 39.22
C MET A 395 25.17 28.09 40.48
N HIS A 396 23.94 27.58 40.42
CA HIS A 396 23.08 27.36 41.57
C HIS A 396 22.61 25.91 41.59
N GLY A 397 23.09 25.16 42.58
CA GLY A 397 22.81 23.76 42.84
C GLY A 397 21.37 23.49 43.24
N THR A 398 21.13 22.28 43.74
CA THR A 398 19.81 21.77 44.05
C THR A 398 19.50 21.87 45.54
N ASP A 399 18.40 21.26 45.96
CA ASP A 399 18.05 21.09 47.37
C ASP A 399 18.62 19.76 47.96
N LEU A 400 19.42 19.02 47.18
CA LEU A 400 19.99 17.73 47.53
C LEU A 400 21.52 17.83 47.66
N ALA A 401 22.12 16.83 48.31
CA ALA A 401 23.57 16.73 48.46
C ALA A 401 24.27 16.61 47.09
N ASP A 402 24.92 17.68 46.67
CA ASP A 402 25.47 17.85 45.33
C ASP A 402 27.00 17.81 45.29
N PHE A 403 27.56 17.16 44.27
CA PHE A 403 28.97 17.33 43.91
C PHE A 403 29.07 18.28 42.72
N ILE A 404 29.68 19.45 42.91
CA ILE A 404 29.91 20.41 41.82
C ILE A 404 31.41 20.67 41.72
N ASN A 405 31.99 20.39 40.55
CA ASN A 405 33.39 20.73 40.25
C ASN A 405 33.44 21.63 39.02
N THR A 406 33.92 22.86 39.15
CA THR A 406 33.95 23.84 38.04
C THR A 406 35.22 23.78 37.18
N LEU A 407 36.17 22.89 37.49
CA LEU A 407 37.45 22.72 36.81
C LEU A 407 38.36 23.94 36.87
N GLY A 408 38.12 24.97 36.07
CA GLY A 408 38.99 26.13 35.99
C GLY A 408 38.26 27.36 35.51
N GLY A 409 38.66 28.54 35.95
CA GLY A 409 37.95 29.77 35.64
C GLY A 409 37.82 30.62 36.88
N ASP A 410 37.17 31.77 36.74
CA ASP A 410 36.74 32.53 37.91
C ASP A 410 35.25 32.27 38.12
N ASP A 411 34.91 31.36 39.04
CA ASP A 411 33.57 30.81 39.18
C ASP A 411 32.80 31.39 40.37
N ALA A 412 31.46 31.26 40.34
CA ALA A 412 30.59 31.58 41.45
C ALA A 412 29.56 30.46 41.65
N ILE A 413 29.66 29.72 42.75
CA ILE A 413 28.80 28.57 43.05
C ILE A 413 27.97 28.86 44.30
N ASP A 414 26.69 28.54 44.23
CA ASP A 414 25.79 28.39 45.36
C ASP A 414 25.29 26.94 45.39
N GLY A 415 25.67 26.16 46.41
CA GLY A 415 25.32 24.74 46.56
C GLY A 415 23.82 24.53 46.74
N GLY A 416 23.15 25.47 47.40
CA GLY A 416 21.72 25.41 47.66
C GLY A 416 21.41 24.81 49.03
N LYS A 417 20.70 23.68 49.07
CA LYS A 417 20.51 22.92 50.31
C LYS A 417 21.10 21.53 50.14
N GLY A 418 21.39 20.89 51.27
CA GLY A 418 21.99 19.56 51.27
C GLY A 418 23.38 19.64 51.86
N ASP A 419 23.98 18.48 52.12
CA ASP A 419 25.39 18.45 52.48
C ASP A 419 26.15 18.45 51.14
N ASP A 420 26.71 19.58 50.73
CA ASP A 420 27.27 19.74 49.39
C ASP A 420 28.81 19.59 49.38
N VAL A 421 29.34 19.20 48.23
CA VAL A 421 30.77 19.18 47.94
C VAL A 421 31.04 20.09 46.75
N LEU A 422 31.58 21.27 47.03
CA LEU A 422 31.86 22.31 46.04
C LEU A 422 33.37 22.41 45.80
N ASP A 423 33.82 21.97 44.63
CA ASP A 423 35.19 22.10 44.16
C ASP A 423 35.27 23.24 43.13
N GLY A 424 35.77 24.39 43.57
CA GLY A 424 35.95 25.55 42.70
C GLY A 424 37.09 25.39 41.69
N GLY A 425 37.87 24.31 41.75
CA GLY A 425 38.96 24.10 40.80
C GLY A 425 40.02 25.21 40.80
N LEU A 426 40.64 25.44 39.65
CA LEU A 426 41.65 26.48 39.41
C LEU A 426 41.00 27.86 39.20
N GLY A 427 41.69 28.92 39.60
CA GLY A 427 41.22 30.30 39.42
C GLY A 427 40.49 30.86 40.64
N SER A 428 39.85 32.02 40.50
CA SER A 428 39.33 32.81 41.62
C SER A 428 37.84 32.57 41.82
N ASN A 429 37.46 31.88 42.90
CA ASN A 429 36.11 31.33 43.03
C ASN A 429 35.32 31.93 44.19
N PHE A 430 34.04 32.15 43.99
CA PHE A 430 33.07 32.44 45.06
C PHE A 430 32.26 31.19 45.34
N LEU A 431 32.32 30.66 46.56
CA LEU A 431 31.65 29.43 46.94
C LEU A 431 30.72 29.70 48.13
N THR A 432 29.43 29.39 47.96
CA THR A 432 28.40 29.43 49.00
C THR A 432 27.88 28.01 49.16
N GLY A 433 27.93 27.45 50.37
CA GLY A 433 27.41 26.10 50.62
C GLY A 433 25.89 26.14 50.71
N GLY A 434 25.36 27.11 51.47
CA GLY A 434 23.95 27.29 51.66
C GLY A 434 23.47 26.68 52.98
N SER A 435 22.63 25.66 52.94
CA SER A 435 22.17 24.98 54.16
C SER A 435 22.51 23.50 54.16
N GLY A 436 23.24 23.05 55.18
CA GLY A 436 23.66 21.67 55.35
C GLY A 436 25.00 21.64 56.05
N VAL A 437 25.76 20.56 55.87
CA VAL A 437 27.17 20.49 56.24
C VAL A 437 28.01 20.37 54.98
N ASP A 438 28.50 21.51 54.51
CA ASP A 438 29.17 21.63 53.23
C ASP A 438 30.69 21.44 53.31
N THR A 439 31.26 20.99 52.21
CA THR A 439 32.71 20.82 52.02
C THR A 439 33.17 21.57 50.78
N PHE A 440 34.15 22.44 50.95
CA PHE A 440 34.69 23.29 49.90
C PHE A 440 36.12 22.87 49.54
N PHE A 441 36.42 22.86 48.24
CA PHE A 441 37.77 22.71 47.72
C PHE A 441 38.14 23.93 46.87
N VAL A 442 39.35 24.44 47.07
CA VAL A 442 39.94 25.51 46.25
C VAL A 442 41.37 25.13 45.91
N ASP A 443 41.82 25.47 44.70
CA ASP A 443 43.09 25.01 44.18
C ASP A 443 44.07 26.16 43.86
N GLY A 444 45.16 26.23 44.61
CA GLY A 444 46.26 27.18 44.38
C GLY A 444 47.36 26.66 43.45
N ARG A 445 47.22 25.46 42.86
CA ARG A 445 48.25 24.84 42.00
C ARG A 445 48.29 25.38 40.58
N GLY A 446 47.46 26.38 40.26
CA GLY A 446 47.39 27.04 38.96
C GLY A 446 48.58 27.98 38.69
N ASN A 447 48.59 28.58 37.49
CA ASN A 447 49.56 29.63 37.15
C ASN A 447 48.99 31.01 37.52
N GLY A 448 49.65 31.72 38.42
CA GLY A 448 49.26 33.08 38.83
C GLY A 448 48.59 33.11 40.20
N VAL A 449 48.19 34.31 40.62
CA VAL A 449 47.60 34.55 41.94
C VAL A 449 46.11 34.28 41.89
N THR A 450 45.61 33.33 42.67
CA THR A 450 44.17 33.05 42.78
C THR A 450 43.56 33.68 44.02
N TRP A 451 42.27 34.00 43.95
CA TRP A 451 41.52 34.53 45.08
C TRP A 451 40.16 33.85 45.21
N SER A 452 40.01 32.96 46.19
CA SER A 452 38.72 32.33 46.45
C SER A 452 38.07 32.88 47.72
N THR A 453 36.73 32.91 47.73
CA THR A 453 35.92 33.37 48.86
C THR A 453 34.89 32.30 49.18
N VAL A 454 34.92 31.78 50.41
CA VAL A 454 33.82 30.98 50.96
C VAL A 454 32.91 31.93 51.75
N THR A 455 31.68 32.06 51.30
CA THR A 455 30.78 33.18 51.66
C THR A 455 29.92 32.91 52.89
N ASP A 456 29.84 31.66 53.35
CA ASP A 456 28.96 31.32 54.47
C ASP A 456 29.43 30.18 55.38
N LEU A 457 30.74 29.89 55.43
CA LEU A 457 31.31 28.79 56.23
C LEU A 457 30.71 28.71 57.66
N GLU A 458 30.18 27.54 58.01
CA GLU A 458 29.56 27.22 59.30
C GLU A 458 30.37 26.19 60.11
N LYS A 459 29.90 25.91 61.34
CA LYS A 459 30.57 24.95 62.23
C LYS A 459 30.29 23.52 61.77
N GLY A 460 31.35 22.75 61.54
CA GLY A 460 31.28 21.38 61.05
C GLY A 460 31.68 21.26 59.57
N GLU A 461 31.73 22.39 58.87
CA GLU A 461 32.15 22.51 57.49
C GLU A 461 33.66 22.69 57.36
N TRP A 462 34.16 22.41 56.16
CA TRP A 462 35.59 22.39 55.86
C TRP A 462 35.89 23.08 54.54
N VAL A 463 36.93 23.90 54.53
CA VAL A 463 37.56 24.40 53.29
C VAL A 463 38.93 23.78 53.16
N THR A 464 39.20 23.11 52.05
CA THR A 464 40.50 22.52 51.75
C THR A 464 41.18 23.30 50.63
N CYS A 465 42.35 23.86 50.93
CA CYS A 465 43.21 24.52 49.96
C CYS A 465 44.29 23.56 49.46
N TRP A 466 44.25 23.21 48.17
CA TRP A 466 45.25 22.36 47.53
C TRP A 466 46.53 23.13 47.17
N GLY A 467 47.66 22.41 47.23
CA GLY A 467 48.98 22.93 46.85
C GLY A 467 49.90 23.26 48.02
N TRP A 468 49.39 23.24 49.26
CA TRP A 468 50.19 23.45 50.47
C TRP A 468 51.35 22.46 50.53
N LYS A 469 52.54 22.92 50.94
CA LYS A 469 53.75 22.12 51.11
C LYS A 469 54.26 22.30 52.53
N GLU A 470 54.06 21.29 53.37
CA GLU A 470 54.47 21.34 54.77
C GLU A 470 55.97 21.67 54.92
N GLY A 471 56.29 22.63 55.79
CA GLY A 471 57.66 23.11 56.00
C GLY A 471 58.20 24.06 54.91
N THR A 472 57.47 24.30 53.82
CA THR A 472 57.82 25.29 52.78
C THR A 472 56.83 26.44 52.77
N SER A 473 55.54 26.13 52.58
CA SER A 473 54.51 27.15 52.42
C SER A 473 54.35 28.02 53.66
N LYS A 474 53.94 29.28 53.47
CA LYS A 474 53.73 30.27 54.53
C LYS A 474 52.29 30.77 54.49
N LEU A 475 51.63 30.68 55.64
CA LEU A 475 50.32 31.28 55.88
C LEU A 475 50.49 32.62 56.61
N THR A 476 49.88 33.67 56.08
CA THR A 476 49.74 34.96 56.77
C THR A 476 48.27 35.38 56.77
N TRP A 477 47.83 35.97 57.88
CA TRP A 477 46.45 36.43 58.03
C TRP A 477 46.37 37.93 57.79
N ALA A 478 45.41 38.34 56.95
CA ALA A 478 45.04 39.73 56.72
C ALA A 478 43.59 39.98 57.11
N GLU A 479 43.32 41.20 57.60
CA GLU A 479 42.00 41.64 58.04
C GLU A 479 41.27 42.45 56.94
N MET A 480 40.03 42.05 56.65
CA MET A 480 38.92 42.90 56.16
C MET A 480 39.10 43.76 54.90
N SER A 481 39.75 43.23 53.86
CA SER A 481 39.54 43.72 52.49
C SER A 481 39.37 42.58 51.49
N GLY A 482 38.44 41.66 51.80
CA GLY A 482 37.98 40.68 50.81
C GLY A 482 37.49 41.37 49.53
N ALA A 483 37.28 40.58 48.48
CA ALA A 483 36.70 41.07 47.24
C ALA A 483 35.37 41.81 47.51
N ASP A 484 35.16 42.90 46.77
CA ASP A 484 34.16 43.97 46.97
C ASP A 484 32.86 43.53 47.70
N GLY A 485 32.68 43.97 48.96
CA GLY A 485 31.47 43.73 49.76
C GLY A 485 31.50 42.55 50.74
N TYR A 486 32.43 41.60 50.61
CA TYR A 486 32.50 40.39 51.45
C TYR A 486 33.63 40.51 52.48
N LYS A 487 33.30 41.01 53.68
CA LYS A 487 34.25 41.14 54.79
C LYS A 487 34.42 39.79 55.48
N GLY A 488 35.67 39.40 55.72
CA GLY A 488 36.02 38.11 56.30
C GLY A 488 37.48 38.04 56.73
N ALA A 489 37.87 36.89 57.30
CA ALA A 489 39.26 36.57 57.57
C ALA A 489 39.92 36.08 56.28
N THR A 490 41.01 36.72 55.84
CA THR A 490 41.71 36.34 54.62
C THR A 490 43.04 35.66 54.96
N ALA A 491 43.17 34.41 54.52
CA ALA A 491 44.41 33.65 54.51
C ALA A 491 45.18 33.94 53.22
N HIS A 492 46.33 34.61 53.33
CA HIS A 492 47.30 34.71 52.24
C HIS A 492 48.32 33.59 52.36
N ILE A 493 48.42 32.79 51.29
CA ILE A 493 49.23 31.58 51.26
C ILE A 493 50.29 31.74 50.15
N ASP A 494 51.55 31.73 50.57
CA ASP A 494 52.74 31.62 49.72
C ASP A 494 53.12 30.13 49.69
N LEU A 495 52.81 29.45 48.60
CA LEU A 495 52.92 28.00 48.44
C LEU A 495 54.37 27.56 48.22
N ASP A 496 55.20 28.37 47.57
CA ASP A 496 56.58 28.04 47.23
C ASP A 496 57.66 28.77 48.07
N ALA A 497 57.21 29.60 49.01
CA ALA A 497 58.03 30.41 49.92
C ALA A 497 58.82 31.54 49.24
N ASN A 498 58.45 31.96 48.02
CA ASN A 498 59.15 33.00 47.26
C ASN A 498 58.91 34.43 47.79
N GLY A 499 57.97 34.60 48.73
CA GLY A 499 57.62 35.88 49.35
C GLY A 499 56.48 36.63 48.65
N SER A 500 55.96 36.10 47.55
CA SER A 500 54.73 36.54 46.89
C SER A 500 53.57 35.64 47.30
N ILE A 501 52.36 36.18 47.23
CA ILE A 501 51.15 35.39 47.52
C ILE A 501 50.80 34.59 46.27
N ASP A 502 50.64 33.28 46.41
CA ASP A 502 50.20 32.40 45.31
C ASP A 502 48.68 32.22 45.33
N MET A 503 48.09 32.10 46.52
CA MET A 503 46.64 32.05 46.66
C MET A 503 46.16 32.84 47.88
N SER A 504 44.99 33.43 47.75
CA SER A 504 44.24 34.02 48.86
C SER A 504 42.92 33.30 49.04
N MET A 505 42.54 33.06 50.28
CA MET A 505 41.25 32.46 50.62
C MET A 505 40.58 33.32 51.70
N THR A 506 39.44 33.90 51.37
CA THR A 506 38.62 34.69 52.28
C THR A 506 37.49 33.83 52.83
N ILE A 507 37.37 33.78 54.16
CA ILE A 507 36.21 33.21 54.84
C ILE A 507 35.34 34.36 55.32
N SER A 508 34.20 34.54 54.67
CA SER A 508 33.11 35.38 55.18
C SER A 508 32.15 34.42 55.87
N SER A 509 32.26 34.26 57.19
CA SER A 509 31.37 33.34 57.93
C SER A 509 30.11 34.06 58.39
N LYS A 510 28.99 33.34 58.52
CA LYS A 510 27.76 33.87 59.17
C LYS A 510 27.97 34.15 60.67
N TYR A 511 28.95 33.50 61.30
CA TYR A 511 29.22 33.56 62.74
C TYR A 511 30.60 34.13 63.06
N SER A 512 30.73 34.84 64.18
CA SER A 512 32.02 35.25 64.73
C SER A 512 32.65 34.09 65.50
N ALA A 513 33.50 33.30 64.84
CA ALA A 513 34.25 32.21 65.45
C ALA A 513 35.74 32.30 65.07
N ALA A 514 36.61 31.63 65.83
CA ALA A 514 38.01 31.49 65.46
C ALA A 514 38.13 30.52 64.29
N VAL A 515 38.87 30.91 63.25
CA VAL A 515 39.24 30.02 62.14
C VAL A 515 40.46 29.20 62.58
N LEU A 516 40.35 27.87 62.48
CA LEU A 516 41.44 26.94 62.70
C LEU A 516 42.02 26.54 61.36
N ALA A 517 43.34 26.59 61.21
CA ALA A 517 44.06 26.11 60.02
C ALA A 517 44.95 24.93 60.40
N THR A 518 44.78 23.81 59.70
CA THR A 518 45.53 22.56 59.97
C THR A 518 46.08 21.98 58.67
N PRO A 519 47.41 21.86 58.53
CA PRO A 519 48.00 21.12 57.42
C PRO A 519 47.58 19.65 57.44
N GLY A 520 47.39 19.06 56.26
CA GLY A 520 47.11 17.66 56.09
C GLY A 520 47.75 17.07 54.83
N GLN A 521 47.70 15.75 54.72
CA GLN A 521 48.27 15.02 53.60
C GLN A 521 47.40 13.80 53.26
N VAL A 522 47.07 13.63 51.96
CA VAL A 522 46.46 12.43 51.41
C VAL A 522 47.37 11.88 50.30
N GLY A 523 47.96 10.71 50.52
CA GLY A 523 48.98 10.18 49.62
C GLY A 523 50.18 11.14 49.51
N ASP A 524 50.55 11.52 48.29
CA ASP A 524 51.62 12.50 48.03
C ASP A 524 51.12 13.95 47.92
N ALA A 525 49.81 14.18 48.03
CA ALA A 525 49.20 15.51 47.96
C ALA A 525 49.03 16.09 49.37
N SER A 526 49.66 17.24 49.61
CA SER A 526 49.50 18.03 50.84
C SER A 526 48.49 19.16 50.63
N TYR A 527 47.78 19.52 51.69
CA TYR A 527 46.73 20.53 51.70
C TYR A 527 46.73 21.31 53.02
N LEU A 528 46.09 22.48 53.01
CA LEU A 528 45.80 23.23 54.21
C LEU A 528 44.28 23.29 54.39
N ALA A 529 43.78 22.73 55.49
CA ALA A 529 42.34 22.74 55.80
C ALA A 529 41.98 23.83 56.80
N PHE A 530 40.80 24.42 56.61
CA PHE A 530 40.22 25.45 57.46
C PHE A 530 38.85 25.01 57.97
N THR A 531 38.56 25.30 59.23
CA THR A 531 37.25 25.08 59.86
C THR A 531 37.02 26.09 60.99
N LEU A 532 35.78 26.19 61.49
CA LEU A 532 35.43 27.05 62.63
C LEU A 532 35.48 26.28 63.95
N ALA A 533 36.02 26.92 65.01
CA ALA A 533 36.21 26.32 66.34
C ALA A 533 34.91 25.97 67.11
#